data_AF-A0A081PV19-F1
#
_entry.id   AF-A0A081PV19-F1
#
_cell.length_a   1.000
_cell.length_b   1.000
_cell.length_c   1.000
_cell.angle_alpha   90.00
_cell.angle_beta   90.00
_cell.angle_gamma   90.00
#
_symmetry.space_group_name_H-M   'P 1'
#
loop_
_entity.id
_entity.type
_entity.pdbx_description
1 polymer ?
#
loop_
_entity_poly.entity_id
_entity_poly.type
_entity_poly.pdbx_seq_one_letter_code
_entity_poly.pdbx_strand_id
1 'polypeptide(L)'
;MITLDTKLLEFDITGILGFEINQHIDFYNDGVNEAYMAIKNNDKSTALSILRILKSQLDREYKYFDSKRFWDFNSLNDAYSYVDGINRASRALVGAPNYRNLESMLYDINDYMTRHRYEEDMFYGNIFALAVDNRLDEMTNQEYHSCAGQLLQRIRAFYLQPGKGTAKECIKLSKGFSQKSLEPYVFKEYFAKYLR
;
A
#
# COMPACT_ATOMS: atom_id res chain seq x y z
N MET A 1 -6.72 -22.35 8.26
CA MET A 1 -5.90 -21.30 8.89
C MET A 1 -5.85 -20.17 7.90
N ILE A 2 -6.28 -18.97 8.27
CA ILE A 2 -6.35 -17.82 7.34
C ILE A 2 -5.00 -17.59 6.65
N THR A 3 -5.05 -17.24 5.37
CA THR A 3 -3.87 -16.95 4.54
C THR A 3 -4.14 -15.70 3.71
N LEU A 4 -3.08 -14.93 3.47
CA LEU A 4 -3.12 -13.73 2.64
C LEU A 4 -2.06 -13.89 1.55
N ASP A 5 -2.49 -13.72 0.29
CA ASP A 5 -1.65 -13.97 -0.89
C ASP A 5 -0.63 -12.86 -1.11
N THR A 6 -1.07 -11.59 -1.02
CA THR A 6 -0.20 -10.42 -1.11
C THR A 6 0.25 -9.97 0.27
N LYS A 7 1.57 -9.87 0.49
CA LYS A 7 2.10 -9.60 1.85
C LYS A 7 2.07 -8.13 2.24
N LEU A 8 2.00 -7.20 1.29
CA LEU A 8 2.10 -5.77 1.54
C LEU A 8 1.54 -4.97 0.36
N LEU A 9 0.76 -3.92 0.64
CA LEU A 9 0.21 -3.02 -0.36
C LEU A 9 1.05 -1.74 -0.41
N GLU A 10 1.99 -1.69 -1.36
CA GLU A 10 2.98 -0.60 -1.48
C GLU A 10 2.41 0.60 -2.27
N PHE A 11 1.41 1.29 -1.71
CA PHE A 11 0.65 2.33 -2.42
C PHE A 11 1.49 3.50 -2.97
N ASP A 12 2.67 3.79 -2.43
CA ASP A 12 3.55 4.84 -2.94
C ASP A 12 4.51 4.37 -4.04
N ILE A 13 4.63 3.06 -4.25
CA ILE A 13 5.46 2.43 -5.28
C ILE A 13 4.67 2.21 -6.57
N THR A 14 3.43 1.74 -6.45
CA THR A 14 2.60 1.35 -7.60
C THR A 14 1.12 1.57 -7.33
N GLY A 15 0.29 1.35 -8.36
CA GLY A 15 -1.16 1.27 -8.26
C GLY A 15 -1.58 -0.12 -7.78
N ILE A 16 -2.52 -0.17 -6.83
CA ILE A 16 -3.04 -1.38 -6.21
C ILE A 16 -4.52 -1.52 -6.60
N LEU A 17 -4.96 -2.70 -7.04
CA LEU A 17 -6.36 -2.91 -7.37
C LEU A 17 -7.22 -2.91 -6.11
N GLY A 18 -8.43 -2.35 -6.19
CA GLY A 18 -9.37 -2.32 -5.07
C GLY A 18 -9.68 -3.70 -4.53
N PHE A 19 -9.69 -4.73 -5.38
CA PHE A 19 -9.85 -6.12 -4.94
C PHE A 19 -8.73 -6.56 -3.98
N GLU A 20 -7.48 -6.13 -4.20
CA GLU A 20 -6.34 -6.50 -3.36
C GLU A 20 -6.47 -5.85 -1.97
N ILE A 21 -6.89 -4.59 -1.92
CA ILE A 21 -7.17 -3.88 -0.65
C ILE A 21 -8.28 -4.58 0.11
N ASN A 22 -9.34 -4.94 -0.61
CA ASN A 22 -10.48 -5.67 -0.08
C ASN A 22 -10.09 -7.04 0.49
N GLN A 23 -9.20 -7.79 -0.18
CA GLN A 23 -8.66 -9.05 0.34
C GLN A 23 -7.93 -8.88 1.68
N HIS A 24 -7.16 -7.81 1.85
CA HIS A 24 -6.51 -7.53 3.13
C HIS A 24 -7.55 -7.18 4.20
N ILE A 25 -8.57 -6.37 3.88
CA ILE A 25 -9.67 -6.05 4.79
C ILE A 25 -10.40 -7.33 5.24
N ASP A 26 -10.71 -8.20 4.29
CA ASP A 26 -11.40 -9.47 4.53
C ASP A 26 -10.54 -10.40 5.40
N PHE A 27 -9.23 -10.50 5.14
CA PHE A 27 -8.30 -11.25 5.97
C PHE A 27 -8.36 -10.86 7.46
N TYR A 28 -8.42 -9.56 7.77
CA TYR A 28 -8.51 -9.12 9.16
C TYR A 28 -9.90 -9.39 9.76
N ASN A 29 -10.97 -9.02 9.05
CA ASN A 29 -12.33 -9.14 9.56
C ASN A 29 -12.75 -10.61 9.72
N ASP A 30 -12.46 -11.44 8.73
CA ASP A 30 -12.76 -12.87 8.77
C ASP A 30 -11.89 -13.58 9.82
N GLY A 31 -10.60 -13.22 9.93
CA GLY A 31 -9.74 -13.74 10.98
C GLY A 31 -10.24 -13.41 12.38
N VAL A 32 -10.73 -12.19 12.61
CA VAL A 32 -11.37 -11.82 13.89
C VAL A 32 -12.62 -12.68 14.14
N ASN A 33 -13.48 -12.83 13.14
CA ASN A 33 -14.69 -13.65 13.24
C ASN A 33 -14.37 -15.12 13.56
N GLU A 34 -13.40 -15.72 12.86
CA GLU A 34 -12.91 -17.07 13.12
C GLU A 34 -12.37 -17.23 14.54
N ALA A 35 -11.60 -16.24 15.02
CA ALA A 35 -11.06 -16.27 16.38
C ALA A 35 -12.17 -16.20 17.45
N TYR A 36 -13.19 -15.36 17.26
CA TYR A 36 -14.35 -15.31 18.16
C TYR A 36 -15.17 -16.60 18.13
N MET A 37 -15.32 -17.24 16.97
CA MET A 37 -15.99 -18.54 16.86
C MET A 37 -15.21 -19.64 17.60
N ALA A 38 -13.88 -19.64 17.51
CA ALA A 38 -13.04 -20.56 18.29
C ALA A 38 -13.18 -20.34 19.80
N ILE A 39 -13.21 -19.07 20.26
CA ILE A 39 -13.46 -18.73 21.68
C ILE A 39 -14.83 -19.26 22.13
N LYS A 40 -15.88 -19.06 21.35
CA LYS A 40 -17.23 -19.55 21.64
C LYS A 40 -17.28 -21.08 21.77
N ASN A 41 -16.44 -21.77 21.02
CA ASN A 41 -16.30 -23.24 21.06
C ASN A 41 -15.30 -23.73 22.14
N ASN A 42 -14.87 -22.86 23.05
CA ASN A 42 -13.85 -23.14 24.08
C ASN A 42 -12.45 -23.50 23.53
N ASP A 43 -12.16 -23.20 22.27
CA ASP A 43 -10.85 -23.40 21.64
C ASP A 43 -10.03 -22.11 21.62
N LYS A 44 -9.59 -21.68 22.82
CA LYS A 44 -8.75 -20.49 22.97
C LYS A 44 -7.37 -20.63 22.32
N SER A 45 -6.89 -21.86 22.13
CA SER A 45 -5.59 -22.13 21.49
C SER A 45 -5.60 -21.76 20.01
N THR A 46 -6.66 -22.16 19.29
CA THR A 46 -6.87 -21.75 17.90
C THR A 46 -7.06 -20.25 17.78
N ALA A 47 -7.89 -19.65 18.64
CA ALA A 47 -8.09 -18.19 18.65
C ALA A 47 -6.79 -17.42 18.87
N LEU A 48 -5.94 -17.85 19.81
CA LEU A 48 -4.64 -17.23 20.05
C LEU A 48 -3.69 -17.40 18.85
N SER A 49 -3.75 -18.53 18.16
CA SER A 49 -2.95 -18.77 16.95
C SER A 49 -3.37 -17.84 15.82
N ILE A 50 -4.68 -17.63 15.62
CA ILE A 50 -5.21 -16.67 14.65
C ILE A 50 -4.79 -15.24 15.01
N LEU A 51 -4.94 -14.82 16.27
CA LEU A 51 -4.51 -13.48 16.70
C LEU A 51 -3.02 -13.22 16.43
N ARG A 52 -2.15 -14.22 16.60
CA ARG A 52 -0.72 -14.10 16.29
C ARG A 52 -0.47 -13.86 14.80
N ILE A 53 -1.24 -14.52 13.93
CA ILE A 53 -1.16 -14.34 12.48
C ILE A 53 -1.61 -12.92 12.11
N LEU A 54 -2.77 -12.49 12.61
CA LEU A 54 -3.31 -11.16 12.38
C LEU A 54 -2.34 -10.07 12.84
N LYS A 55 -1.82 -10.17 14.07
CA LYS A 55 -0.87 -9.19 14.60
C LYS A 55 0.42 -9.18 13.78
N SER A 56 0.95 -10.34 13.40
CA SER A 56 2.16 -10.39 12.57
C SER A 56 1.98 -9.69 11.23
N GLN A 57 0.77 -9.73 10.65
CA GLN A 57 0.49 -9.03 9.40
C GLN A 57 0.30 -7.52 9.64
N LEU A 58 -0.47 -7.13 10.68
CA LEU A 58 -0.60 -5.72 11.10
C LEU A 58 0.75 -5.06 11.35
N ASP A 59 1.66 -5.73 12.08
CA ASP A 59 2.98 -5.18 12.39
C ASP A 59 3.84 -4.95 11.13
N ARG A 60 3.70 -5.81 10.11
CA ARG A 60 4.42 -5.67 8.84
C ARG A 60 3.90 -4.47 8.05
N GLU A 61 2.59 -4.37 7.92
CA GLU A 61 1.95 -3.27 7.19
C GLU A 61 2.15 -1.94 7.91
N TYR A 62 1.97 -1.91 9.24
CA TYR A 62 2.26 -0.74 10.06
C TYR A 62 3.69 -0.25 9.87
N LYS A 63 4.67 -1.15 9.94
CA LYS A 63 6.08 -0.78 9.73
C LYS A 63 6.32 -0.08 8.40
N TYR A 64 5.59 -0.47 7.36
CA TYR A 64 5.67 0.17 6.05
C TYR A 64 4.97 1.53 6.05
N PHE A 65 3.72 1.58 6.51
CA PHE A 65 2.90 2.79 6.50
C PHE A 65 3.36 3.87 7.49
N ASP A 66 4.11 3.50 8.52
CA ASP A 66 4.72 4.45 9.47
C ASP A 66 6.08 4.98 8.98
N SER A 67 6.53 4.59 7.79
CA SER A 67 7.77 5.09 7.22
C SER A 67 7.63 6.55 6.75
N LYS A 68 8.69 7.35 6.95
CA LYS A 68 8.71 8.75 6.49
C LYS A 68 8.38 8.89 5.01
N ARG A 69 8.94 8.00 4.20
CA ARG A 69 8.72 7.95 2.75
C ARG A 69 7.24 7.79 2.43
N PHE A 70 6.59 6.82 3.07
CA PHE A 70 5.16 6.60 2.88
C PHE A 70 4.35 7.82 3.33
N TRP A 71 4.67 8.41 4.48
CA TRP A 71 4.01 9.64 4.96
C TRP A 71 4.10 10.81 3.97
N ASP A 72 5.24 10.97 3.30
CA ASP A 72 5.42 11.99 2.26
C ASP A 72 4.46 11.76 1.07
N PHE A 73 4.07 10.52 0.79
CA PHE A 73 3.07 10.16 -0.22
C PHE A 73 1.62 10.21 0.32
N ASN A 74 1.39 9.68 1.53
CA ASN A 74 0.07 9.36 2.10
C ASN A 74 -0.94 10.52 2.09
N SER A 75 -0.49 11.77 2.20
CA SER A 75 -1.36 12.95 2.07
C SER A 75 -2.09 13.05 0.73
N LEU A 76 -1.68 12.24 -0.25
CA LEU A 76 -2.19 12.19 -1.62
C LEU A 76 -2.83 10.82 -1.93
N ASN A 77 -2.90 9.92 -0.95
CA ASN A 77 -3.39 8.55 -1.12
C ASN A 77 -4.92 8.50 -0.98
N ASP A 78 -5.58 7.97 -2.00
CA ASP A 78 -7.03 7.73 -2.03
C ASP A 78 -7.44 6.50 -1.19
N ALA A 79 -6.50 5.62 -0.84
CA ALA A 79 -6.69 4.51 0.08
C ALA A 79 -6.43 4.86 1.57
N TYR A 80 -6.55 6.15 1.95
CA TYR A 80 -6.24 6.62 3.31
C TYR A 80 -7.00 5.87 4.42
N SER A 81 -8.28 5.51 4.22
CA SER A 81 -9.08 4.82 5.24
C SER A 81 -8.50 3.46 5.63
N TYR A 82 -8.02 2.67 4.66
CA TYR A 82 -7.37 1.39 4.91
C TYR A 82 -6.10 1.60 5.75
N VAL A 83 -5.24 2.52 5.32
CA VAL A 83 -3.96 2.83 5.99
C VAL A 83 -4.17 3.33 7.43
N ASP A 84 -5.14 4.23 7.63
CA ASP A 84 -5.51 4.72 8.97
C ASP A 84 -5.97 3.57 9.88
N GLY A 85 -6.79 2.65 9.35
CA GLY A 85 -7.23 1.46 10.07
C GLY A 85 -6.06 0.58 10.54
N ILE A 86 -5.12 0.27 9.63
CA ILE A 86 -3.90 -0.50 9.97
C ILE A 86 -3.09 0.20 11.07
N ASN A 87 -2.87 1.51 10.92
CA ASN A 87 -2.08 2.28 11.87
C ASN A 87 -2.71 2.34 13.26
N ARG A 88 -4.04 2.51 13.34
CA ARG A 88 -4.75 2.55 14.63
C ARG A 88 -4.82 1.19 15.29
N ALA A 89 -5.15 0.13 14.53
CA ALA A 89 -5.17 -1.23 15.02
C ALA A 89 -3.79 -1.64 15.58
N SER A 90 -2.72 -1.45 14.81
CA SER A 90 -1.37 -1.82 15.25
C SER A 90 -0.94 -1.07 16.52
N ARG A 91 -1.24 0.23 16.62
CA ARG A 91 -0.91 1.05 17.81
C ARG A 91 -1.71 0.64 19.06
N ALA A 92 -2.94 0.15 18.89
CA ALA A 92 -3.75 -0.37 19.99
C ALA A 92 -3.23 -1.72 20.53
N LEU A 93 -2.63 -2.55 19.66
CA LEU A 93 -2.13 -3.88 20.00
C LEU A 93 -0.76 -3.86 20.73
N VAL A 94 -0.76 -3.33 21.96
CA VAL A 94 0.45 -3.24 22.80
C VAL A 94 0.86 -4.62 23.35
N GLY A 95 2.10 -5.02 23.06
CA GLY A 95 2.71 -6.25 23.59
C GLY A 95 2.38 -7.51 22.79
N ALA A 96 2.80 -8.67 23.31
CA ALA A 96 2.61 -9.95 22.63
C ALA A 96 1.20 -10.54 22.87
N PRO A 97 0.59 -11.19 21.85
CA PRO A 97 -0.65 -11.93 22.02
C PRO A 97 -0.54 -13.04 23.07
N ASN A 98 -1.47 -13.06 24.02
CA ASN A 98 -1.58 -14.08 25.05
C ASN A 98 -3.05 -14.24 25.49
N TYR A 99 -3.33 -15.26 26.31
CA TYR A 99 -4.71 -15.57 26.71
C TYR A 99 -5.40 -14.45 27.52
N ARG A 100 -4.63 -13.60 28.22
CA ARG A 100 -5.18 -12.52 29.05
C ARG A 100 -5.67 -11.34 28.20
N ASN A 101 -5.00 -11.04 27.10
CA ASN A 101 -5.34 -9.91 26.22
C ASN A 101 -6.02 -10.32 24.91
N LEU A 102 -6.23 -11.63 24.68
CA LEU A 102 -6.82 -12.19 23.45
C LEU A 102 -8.08 -11.46 22.98
N GLU A 103 -9.12 -11.40 23.83
CA GLU A 103 -10.41 -10.84 23.46
C GLU A 103 -10.34 -9.32 23.24
N SER A 104 -9.53 -8.61 24.04
CA SER A 104 -9.30 -7.17 23.89
C SER A 104 -8.57 -6.84 22.58
N MET A 105 -7.50 -7.58 22.26
CA MET A 105 -6.76 -7.34 21.02
C MET A 105 -7.60 -7.67 19.79
N LEU A 106 -8.42 -8.73 19.82
CA LEU A 106 -9.36 -9.02 18.73
C LEU A 106 -10.40 -7.91 18.57
N TYR A 107 -10.87 -7.34 19.69
CA TYR A 107 -11.80 -6.20 19.67
C TYR A 107 -11.16 -4.97 19.02
N ASP A 108 -9.91 -4.64 19.39
CA ASP A 108 -9.19 -3.50 18.81
C ASP A 108 -9.00 -3.66 17.30
N ILE A 109 -8.65 -4.85 16.81
CA ILE A 109 -8.58 -5.12 15.36
C ILE A 109 -9.95 -4.86 14.72
N ASN A 110 -11.02 -5.42 15.28
CA ASN A 110 -12.37 -5.28 14.74
C ASN A 110 -12.88 -3.83 14.70
N ASP A 111 -12.51 -3.03 15.70
CA ASP A 111 -12.97 -1.66 15.87
C ASP A 111 -12.27 -0.71 14.89
N TYR A 112 -10.96 -0.90 14.68
CA TYR A 112 -10.16 -0.03 13.82
C TYR A 112 -10.09 -0.47 12.37
N MET A 113 -10.28 -1.75 12.06
CA MET A 113 -10.29 -2.19 10.67
C MET A 113 -11.48 -1.60 9.94
N THR A 114 -11.20 -0.96 8.80
CA THR A 114 -12.25 -0.35 8.00
C THR A 114 -13.19 -1.40 7.41
N ARG A 115 -14.47 -1.06 7.33
CA ARG A 115 -15.47 -1.81 6.54
C ARG A 115 -15.73 -1.16 5.18
N HIS A 116 -15.03 -0.07 4.88
CA HIS A 116 -15.08 0.58 3.58
C HIS A 116 -14.59 -0.39 2.52
N ARG A 117 -15.36 -0.53 1.44
CA ARG A 117 -14.99 -1.36 0.29
C ARG A 117 -14.51 -0.47 -0.84
N TYR A 118 -13.47 -0.95 -1.49
CA TYR A 118 -12.88 -0.33 -2.67
C TYR A 118 -13.49 -0.96 -3.93
N GLU A 119 -13.62 -0.18 -5.00
CA GLU A 119 -14.12 -0.66 -6.29
C GLU A 119 -13.11 -1.64 -6.89
N GLU A 120 -13.54 -2.88 -7.17
CA GLU A 120 -12.63 -4.00 -7.42
C GLU A 120 -11.68 -3.76 -8.61
N ASP A 121 -12.21 -3.14 -9.67
CA ASP A 121 -11.50 -2.90 -10.94
C ASP A 121 -10.80 -1.53 -11.01
N MET A 122 -10.80 -0.76 -9.92
CA MET A 122 -10.10 0.52 -9.86
C MET A 122 -8.72 0.38 -9.21
N PHE A 123 -7.74 1.12 -9.73
CA PHE A 123 -6.43 1.24 -9.10
C PHE A 123 -6.40 2.42 -8.13
N TYR A 124 -5.80 2.18 -6.97
CA TYR A 124 -5.58 3.14 -5.89
C TYR A 124 -4.07 3.29 -5.62
N GLY A 125 -3.66 4.37 -4.95
CA GLY A 125 -2.25 4.67 -4.69
C GLY A 125 -1.54 5.29 -5.89
N ASN A 126 -0.31 4.87 -6.19
CA ASN A 126 0.55 5.49 -7.19
C ASN A 126 0.26 4.96 -8.61
N ILE A 127 -0.92 5.30 -9.12
CA ILE A 127 -1.37 4.91 -10.47
C ILE A 127 -0.45 5.43 -11.59
N PHE A 128 0.27 6.53 -11.33
CA PHE A 128 1.23 7.10 -12.28
C PHE A 128 2.49 6.21 -12.41
N ALA A 129 2.96 5.63 -11.31
CA ALA A 129 4.07 4.68 -11.34
C ALA A 129 3.66 3.40 -12.06
N LEU A 130 2.45 2.89 -11.81
CA LEU A 130 1.90 1.76 -12.55
C LEU A 130 1.83 2.03 -14.05
N ALA A 131 1.34 3.22 -14.46
CA ALA A 131 1.29 3.61 -15.86
C ALA A 131 2.67 3.66 -16.52
N VAL A 132 3.70 4.07 -15.77
CA VAL A 132 5.09 4.06 -16.24
C VAL A 132 5.60 2.64 -16.44
N ASP A 133 5.38 1.75 -15.46
CA ASP A 133 5.83 0.36 -15.54
C ASP A 133 5.15 -0.38 -16.69
N ASN A 134 3.82 -0.25 -16.82
CA ASN A 134 3.07 -0.82 -17.95
C ASN A 134 3.61 -0.33 -19.30
N ARG A 135 3.85 0.99 -19.42
CA ARG A 135 4.36 1.53 -20.68
C ARG A 135 5.77 1.06 -21.00
N LEU A 136 6.63 0.89 -20.00
CA LEU A 136 7.98 0.37 -20.19
C LEU A 136 7.98 -1.10 -20.62
N ASP A 137 7.06 -1.91 -20.08
CA ASP A 137 6.92 -3.33 -20.41
C ASP A 137 6.39 -3.54 -21.84
N GLU A 138 5.56 -2.62 -22.33
CA GLU A 138 5.04 -2.64 -23.70
C GLU A 138 6.03 -2.11 -24.75
N MET A 139 7.10 -1.44 -24.35
CA MET A 139 8.04 -0.82 -25.29
C MET A 139 8.87 -1.86 -26.03
N THR A 140 9.05 -1.63 -27.33
CA THR A 140 10.09 -2.33 -28.09
C THR A 140 11.49 -1.93 -27.61
N ASN A 141 12.49 -2.76 -27.91
CA ASN A 141 13.88 -2.44 -27.57
C ASN A 141 14.34 -1.08 -28.13
N GLN A 142 13.86 -0.69 -29.32
CA GLN A 142 14.16 0.62 -29.91
C GLN A 142 13.51 1.76 -29.13
N GLU A 143 12.24 1.64 -28.75
CA GLU A 143 11.54 2.64 -27.93
C GLU A 143 12.16 2.77 -26.54
N TYR A 144 12.53 1.65 -25.92
CA TYR A 144 13.14 1.62 -24.59
C TYR A 144 14.44 2.45 -24.54
N HIS A 145 15.25 2.38 -25.61
CA HIS A 145 16.51 3.14 -25.72
C HIS A 145 16.34 4.57 -26.27
N SER A 146 15.13 4.95 -26.69
CA SER A 146 14.82 6.31 -27.16
C SER A 146 14.81 7.33 -26.00
N CYS A 147 14.76 8.63 -26.33
CA CYS A 147 14.59 9.67 -25.32
C CYS A 147 13.32 9.49 -24.47
N ALA A 148 12.23 8.97 -25.07
CA ALA A 148 10.99 8.71 -24.35
C ALA A 148 11.15 7.55 -23.36
N GLY A 149 11.78 6.45 -23.79
CA GLY A 149 12.08 5.31 -22.92
C GLY A 149 13.03 5.69 -21.78
N GLN A 150 14.06 6.49 -22.04
CA GLN A 150 14.97 7.01 -21.01
C GLN A 150 14.25 7.92 -20.00
N LEU A 151 13.31 8.77 -20.46
CA LEU A 151 12.50 9.60 -19.58
C LEU A 151 11.62 8.74 -18.67
N LEU A 152 10.91 7.74 -19.20
CA LEU A 152 10.07 6.85 -18.40
C LEU A 152 10.88 6.04 -17.38
N GLN A 153 12.04 5.51 -17.78
CA GLN A 153 12.97 4.86 -16.84
C GLN A 153 13.39 5.80 -15.71
N ARG A 154 13.59 7.09 -15.99
CA ARG A 154 13.94 8.06 -14.96
C ARG A 154 12.77 8.44 -14.05
N ILE A 155 11.56 8.49 -14.59
CA ILE A 155 10.33 8.68 -13.80
C ILE A 155 10.11 7.46 -12.89
N ARG A 156 10.28 6.24 -13.40
CA ARG A 156 10.26 5.00 -12.58
C ARG A 156 11.26 5.08 -11.43
N ALA A 157 12.49 5.46 -11.72
CA ALA A 157 13.52 5.63 -10.70
C ALA A 157 13.14 6.69 -9.66
N PHE A 158 12.46 7.76 -10.05
CA PHE A 158 11.92 8.75 -9.11
C PHE A 158 10.85 8.14 -8.20
N TYR A 159 9.88 7.38 -8.72
CA TYR A 159 8.87 6.76 -7.86
C TYR A 159 9.45 5.70 -6.92
N LEU A 160 10.45 4.93 -7.38
CA LEU A 160 11.14 3.97 -6.52
C LEU A 160 11.99 4.63 -5.45
N GLN A 161 12.64 5.75 -5.74
CA GLN A 161 13.47 6.50 -4.80
C GLN A 161 13.32 8.02 -5.03
N PRO A 162 12.27 8.62 -4.44
CA PRO A 162 11.95 10.03 -4.63
C PRO A 162 13.06 10.94 -4.12
N GLY A 163 13.48 11.90 -4.94
CA GLY A 163 14.57 12.79 -4.60
C GLY A 163 14.66 14.03 -5.49
N LYS A 164 15.27 15.09 -4.95
CA LYS A 164 15.44 16.36 -5.69
C LYS A 164 16.28 16.20 -6.96
N GLY A 165 17.31 15.36 -6.90
CA GLY A 165 18.18 15.07 -8.05
C GLY A 165 17.42 14.35 -9.17
N THR A 166 16.75 13.24 -8.84
CA THR A 166 15.96 12.44 -9.79
C THR A 166 14.80 13.25 -10.38
N ALA A 167 14.12 14.07 -9.58
CA ALA A 167 13.08 14.98 -10.06
C ALA A 167 13.61 16.02 -11.08
N LYS A 168 14.77 16.64 -10.80
CA LYS A 168 15.40 17.60 -11.72
C LYS A 168 15.82 16.97 -13.05
N GLU A 169 16.29 15.72 -13.00
CA GLU A 169 16.66 14.99 -14.20
C GLU A 169 15.43 14.64 -15.06
N CYS A 170 14.31 14.26 -14.44
CA CYS A 170 13.04 14.09 -15.16
C CYS A 170 12.61 15.39 -15.87
N ILE A 171 12.77 16.55 -15.22
CA ILE A 171 12.50 17.85 -15.86
C ILE A 171 13.44 18.11 -17.03
N LYS A 172 14.72 17.75 -16.91
CA LYS A 172 15.68 17.93 -18.00
C LYS A 172 15.32 17.05 -19.20
N LEU A 173 14.98 15.79 -18.98
CA LEU A 173 14.65 14.81 -20.01
C LEU A 173 13.27 15.04 -20.65
N SER A 174 12.35 15.66 -19.92
CA SER A 174 11.03 16.03 -20.45
C SER A 174 11.06 17.24 -21.38
N LYS A 175 12.21 17.93 -21.55
CA LYS A 175 12.34 19.00 -22.53
C LYS A 175 12.14 18.45 -23.94
N GLY A 176 11.11 18.96 -24.63
CA GLY A 176 10.73 18.50 -25.97
C GLY A 176 9.51 17.57 -26.00
N PHE A 177 8.98 17.18 -24.84
CA PHE A 177 7.72 16.48 -24.72
C PHE A 177 6.59 17.45 -24.42
N SER A 178 5.40 17.19 -24.98
CA SER A 178 4.21 17.97 -24.65
C SER A 178 3.74 17.64 -23.22
N GLN A 179 3.12 18.60 -22.55
CA GLN A 179 2.54 18.35 -21.23
C GLN A 179 1.51 17.21 -21.29
N LYS A 180 0.63 17.23 -22.31
CA LYS A 180 -0.40 16.20 -22.53
C LYS A 180 0.17 14.78 -22.67
N SER A 181 1.34 14.63 -23.30
CA SER A 181 2.00 13.31 -23.42
C SER A 181 2.58 12.80 -22.11
N LEU A 182 2.77 13.65 -21.10
CA LEU A 182 3.37 13.28 -19.82
C LEU A 182 2.35 13.15 -18.69
N GLU A 183 1.13 13.66 -18.88
CA GLU A 183 0.05 13.62 -17.88
C GLU A 183 -0.22 12.23 -17.29
N PRO A 184 -0.22 11.12 -18.08
CA PRO A 184 -0.45 9.79 -17.51
C PRO A 184 0.65 9.30 -16.57
N TYR A 185 1.86 9.86 -16.66
CA TYR A 185 3.06 9.34 -16.02
C TYR A 185 3.56 10.19 -14.87
N VAL A 186 3.10 11.44 -14.75
CA VAL A 186 3.65 12.43 -13.82
C VAL A 186 2.62 12.85 -12.79
N PHE A 187 2.83 12.40 -11.55
CA PHE A 187 2.12 12.91 -10.39
C PHE A 187 2.67 14.29 -9.99
N LYS A 188 2.11 15.35 -10.58
CA LYS A 188 2.62 16.73 -10.46
C LYS A 188 2.82 17.18 -9.01
N GLU A 189 1.84 16.91 -8.14
CA GLU A 189 1.84 17.27 -6.73
C GLU A 189 2.99 16.57 -5.98
N TYR A 190 3.22 15.30 -6.28
CA TYR A 190 4.29 14.53 -5.66
C TYR A 190 5.68 15.00 -6.12
N PHE A 191 5.88 15.21 -7.42
CA PHE A 191 7.10 15.81 -7.96
C PHE A 191 7.39 17.18 -7.36
N ALA A 192 6.36 18.03 -7.21
CA ALA A 192 6.49 19.37 -6.66
C ALA A 192 7.06 19.38 -5.23
N LYS A 193 6.78 18.35 -4.41
CA LYS A 193 7.35 18.25 -3.06
C LYS A 193 8.87 18.18 -3.05
N TYR A 194 9.48 17.51 -4.03
CA TYR A 194 10.93 17.30 -4.11
C TYR A 194 11.67 18.41 -4.87
N LEU A 195 10.95 19.32 -5.50
CA LEU A 195 11.52 20.42 -6.28
C LEU A 195 11.57 21.75 -5.52
N ARG A 196 10.94 21.82 -4.35
CA ARG A 196 11.03 22.96 -3.42
C ARG A 196 12.44 23.09 -2.84
#